data_AF-A0A2P5YKH4-F1
#
_entry.id   AF-A0A2P5YKH4-F1
#
_cell.length_a   1.000
_cell.length_b   1.000
_cell.length_c   1.000
_cell.angle_alpha   90.00
_cell.angle_beta   90.00
_cell.angle_gamma   90.00
#
_symmetry.space_group_name_H-M   'P 1'
#
loop_
_entity.id
_entity.type
_entity.pdbx_description
1 polymer ?
#
loop_
_entity_poly.entity_id
_entity_poly.type
_entity_poly.pdbx_seq_one_letter_code
_entity_poly.pdbx_strand_id
1 'polypeptide(L)'
;MDEQNHEGIHVNTNELENQDSQLGQPVQSTIVQDRSSDTKAIRGKGKLKVDLDDGFLFSPKLVSVELPLFTGQDPEEWILSAQDFFDFYNTEDHHWVTMASFRMDGVATKWFRWMQRQRQLAGWDHLIEAIRKRFALIEIE
;
A
#
# COMPACT_ATOMS: atom_id res chain seq x y z
N MET A 1 12.98 -72.17 14.73
CA MET A 1 12.03 -71.03 14.76
C MET A 1 12.84 -69.87 14.25
N ASP A 2 12.89 -69.81 12.92
CA ASP A 2 13.96 -69.20 12.16
C ASP A 2 13.50 -67.89 11.54
N GLU A 3 14.48 -66.99 11.45
CA GLU A 3 14.68 -65.93 10.47
C GLU A 3 13.64 -64.80 10.29
N GLN A 4 14.11 -63.65 10.79
CA GLN A 4 14.01 -62.31 10.23
C GLN A 4 13.69 -62.27 8.72
N ASN A 5 12.63 -61.58 8.33
CA ASN A 5 12.40 -61.16 6.94
C ASN A 5 12.53 -59.63 6.84
N HIS A 6 13.57 -59.19 6.13
CA HIS A 6 13.81 -57.82 5.68
C HIS A 6 13.34 -57.68 4.23
N GLU A 7 12.33 -56.88 3.96
CA GLU A 7 11.99 -56.34 2.63
C GLU A 7 11.42 -54.93 2.89
N GLY A 8 12.01 -53.80 2.47
CA GLY A 8 12.44 -53.47 1.11
C GLY A 8 11.37 -52.59 0.46
N ILE A 9 11.13 -51.36 0.95
CA ILE A 9 10.14 -50.46 0.34
C ILE A 9 10.76 -49.86 -0.93
N HIS A 10 10.29 -50.37 -2.07
CA HIS A 10 10.57 -49.88 -3.41
C HIS A 10 10.11 -48.43 -3.59
N VAL A 11 11.06 -47.57 -3.95
CA VAL A 11 10.77 -46.34 -4.71
C VAL A 11 10.20 -46.72 -6.07
N ASN A 12 9.12 -46.07 -6.49
CA ASN A 12 8.67 -46.13 -7.87
C ASN A 12 8.38 -44.73 -8.43
N THR A 13 9.12 -44.46 -9.50
CA THR A 13 9.21 -43.28 -10.34
C THR A 13 8.07 -43.29 -11.37
N ASN A 14 7.18 -42.30 -11.31
CA ASN A 14 6.25 -41.99 -12.40
C ASN A 14 6.59 -40.60 -12.94
N GLU A 15 7.53 -40.56 -13.87
CA GLU A 15 7.71 -39.47 -14.83
C GLU A 15 7.49 -40.06 -16.24
N LEU A 16 6.93 -39.24 -17.14
CA LEU A 16 6.74 -39.45 -18.58
C LEU A 16 5.52 -40.33 -18.91
N GLU A 17 4.54 -39.93 -19.73
CA GLU A 17 4.61 -39.25 -21.02
C GLU A 17 3.22 -38.67 -21.34
N ASN A 18 3.14 -37.44 -21.84
CA ASN A 18 2.45 -37.21 -23.11
C ASN A 18 3.00 -35.96 -23.80
N GLN A 19 3.75 -36.23 -24.86
CA GLN A 19 4.27 -35.29 -25.84
C GLN A 19 3.22 -35.07 -26.94
N ASP A 20 3.12 -33.86 -27.50
CA ASP A 20 3.28 -33.58 -28.95
C ASP A 20 3.10 -32.05 -29.19
N SER A 21 4.19 -31.28 -29.34
CA SER A 21 4.79 -30.80 -30.61
C SER A 21 3.96 -29.73 -31.36
N GLN A 22 4.34 -28.45 -31.22
CA GLN A 22 5.06 -27.61 -32.23
C GLN A 22 4.28 -27.22 -33.50
N LEU A 23 4.23 -25.92 -33.81
CA LEU A 23 4.96 -25.29 -34.94
C LEU A 23 4.51 -23.82 -35.16
N GLY A 24 5.48 -22.91 -35.36
CA GLY A 24 5.34 -21.76 -36.27
C GLY A 24 5.03 -20.37 -35.68
N GLN A 25 6.06 -19.52 -35.57
CA GLN A 25 5.93 -18.11 -36.00
C GLN A 25 5.94 -18.06 -37.56
N PRO A 26 5.66 -16.96 -38.29
CA PRO A 26 5.43 -15.54 -37.89
C PRO A 26 4.20 -14.89 -38.60
N VAL A 27 3.84 -13.64 -38.28
CA VAL A 27 3.65 -12.54 -39.27
C VAL A 27 3.34 -11.22 -38.56
N GLN A 28 4.16 -10.22 -38.86
CA GLN A 28 3.83 -8.82 -38.64
C GLN A 28 2.69 -8.43 -39.58
N SER A 29 1.72 -7.65 -39.10
CA SER A 29 0.80 -6.91 -39.96
C SER A 29 0.74 -5.47 -39.51
N THR A 30 1.56 -4.67 -40.18
CA THR A 30 1.43 -3.23 -40.31
C THR A 30 0.06 -2.90 -40.88
N ILE A 31 -0.78 -2.21 -40.11
CA ILE A 31 -1.78 -1.29 -40.67
C ILE A 31 -1.46 0.08 -40.09
N VAL A 32 -0.84 0.88 -40.95
CA VAL A 32 -0.71 2.33 -40.83
C VAL A 32 -2.13 2.89 -40.94
N GLN A 33 -2.56 3.65 -39.94
CA GLN A 33 -3.69 4.55 -40.14
C GLN A 33 -3.38 5.90 -39.50
N ASP A 34 -2.76 6.71 -40.36
CA ASP A 34 -2.83 8.16 -40.34
C ASP A 34 -4.28 8.61 -40.09
N ARG A 35 -4.46 9.48 -39.09
CA ARG A 35 -5.49 10.52 -39.09
C ARG A 35 -4.99 11.69 -38.27
N SER A 36 -4.31 12.59 -38.98
CA SER A 36 -4.18 13.99 -38.58
C SER A 36 -5.54 14.53 -38.16
N SER A 37 -5.61 15.06 -36.94
CA SER A 37 -6.68 15.95 -36.52
C SER A 37 -6.07 17.30 -36.20
N ASP A 38 -5.78 18.05 -37.27
CA ASP A 38 -5.53 19.49 -37.23
C ASP A 38 -6.74 20.20 -36.62
N THR A 39 -6.77 20.34 -35.30
CA THR A 39 -7.64 21.32 -34.64
C THR A 39 -6.81 22.56 -34.36
N LYS A 40 -7.05 23.55 -35.22
CA LYS A 40 -6.48 24.90 -35.15
C LYS A 40 -6.51 25.42 -33.72
N ALA A 41 -5.34 25.67 -33.14
CA ALA A 41 -5.17 26.49 -31.97
C ALA A 41 -5.74 27.90 -32.27
N ILE A 42 -6.93 28.19 -31.76
CA ILE A 42 -7.45 29.55 -31.71
C ILE A 42 -6.60 30.29 -30.69
N ARG A 43 -5.75 31.18 -31.21
CA ARG A 43 -5.05 32.23 -30.45
C ARG A 43 -6.09 33.15 -29.82
N GLY A 44 -6.56 32.81 -28.63
CA GLY A 44 -7.23 33.70 -27.71
C GLY A 44 -6.25 34.14 -26.63
N LYS A 45 -5.53 35.25 -26.87
CA LYS A 45 -4.93 36.01 -25.76
C LYS A 45 -6.05 36.75 -25.02
N GLY A 46 -6.92 35.97 -24.36
CA GLY A 46 -7.86 36.46 -23.37
C GLY A 46 -7.15 36.44 -22.03
N LYS A 47 -6.48 37.53 -21.69
CA LYS A 47 -6.02 37.78 -20.33
C LYS A 47 -7.29 38.06 -19.53
N LEU A 48 -7.92 37.02 -18.99
CA LEU A 48 -8.91 37.19 -17.93
C LEU A 48 -8.13 37.74 -16.73
N LYS A 49 -8.01 39.07 -16.68
CA LYS A 49 -7.84 39.74 -15.41
C LYS A 49 -9.18 39.54 -14.71
N VAL A 50 -9.24 38.49 -13.89
CA VAL A 50 -10.15 38.55 -12.76
C VAL A 50 -9.56 39.64 -11.87
N ASP A 51 -10.00 40.87 -12.10
CA ASP A 51 -9.80 41.96 -11.15
C ASP A 51 -10.60 41.53 -9.92
N LEU A 52 -9.96 40.72 -9.07
CA LEU A 52 -10.53 40.32 -7.79
C LEU A 52 -10.22 41.43 -6.80
N ASP A 53 -10.83 42.59 -7.01
CA ASP A 53 -10.84 43.73 -6.09
C ASP A 53 -12.11 43.75 -5.23
N ASP A 54 -12.71 42.59 -4.96
CA ASP A 54 -13.77 42.46 -3.96
C ASP A 54 -13.34 41.51 -2.85
N GLY A 55 -12.80 42.09 -1.77
CA GLY A 55 -13.38 41.88 -0.43
C GLY A 55 -13.44 40.48 0.19
N PHE A 56 -12.81 39.43 -0.34
CA PHE A 56 -12.68 38.17 0.40
C PHE A 56 -11.43 38.18 1.29
N LEU A 57 -11.52 38.90 2.42
CA LEU A 57 -10.57 38.78 3.54
C LEU A 57 -10.61 37.40 4.23
N PHE A 58 -11.46 36.50 3.74
CA PHE A 58 -11.55 35.11 4.14
C PHE A 58 -11.25 34.25 2.92
N SER A 59 -9.99 34.19 2.50
CA SER A 59 -9.52 32.92 1.96
C SER A 59 -9.82 31.89 3.06
N PRO A 60 -10.64 30.85 2.81
CA PRO A 60 -10.83 29.81 3.80
C PRO A 60 -9.43 29.28 4.08
N LYS A 61 -8.90 29.55 5.29
CA LYS A 61 -7.71 28.84 5.74
C LYS A 61 -8.14 27.39 5.75
N LEU A 62 -7.72 26.63 4.75
CA LEU A 62 -7.93 25.20 4.71
C LEU A 62 -7.30 24.67 6.00
N VAL A 63 -8.12 24.21 6.94
CA VAL A 63 -7.65 23.62 8.18
C VAL A 63 -6.99 22.31 7.78
N SER A 64 -5.66 22.30 7.79
CA SER A 64 -4.88 21.08 7.60
C SER A 64 -4.74 20.41 8.96
N VAL A 65 -5.41 19.29 9.16
CA VAL A 65 -5.14 18.39 10.27
C VAL A 65 -3.86 17.63 9.95
N GLU A 66 -2.93 17.50 10.91
CA GLU A 66 -1.71 16.71 10.75
C GLU A 66 -1.74 15.55 11.76
N LEU A 67 -1.45 14.34 11.30
CA LEU A 67 -1.34 13.16 12.16
C LEU A 67 -0.10 13.30 13.06
N PRO A 68 -0.16 13.27 14.40
CA PRO A 68 1.03 13.36 15.26
C PRO A 68 2.08 12.26 14.97
N LEU A 69 3.34 12.52 15.34
CA LEU A 69 4.40 11.52 15.28
C LEU A 69 4.25 10.50 16.41
N PHE A 70 4.45 9.23 16.10
CA PHE A 70 4.42 8.11 17.04
C PHE A 70 5.83 7.67 17.39
N THR A 71 6.23 7.90 18.63
CA THR A 71 7.52 7.45 19.18
C THR A 71 7.40 6.15 19.99
N GLY A 72 6.17 5.64 20.17
CA GLY A 72 5.87 4.51 21.06
C GLY A 72 5.28 4.90 22.42
N GLN A 73 5.03 6.20 22.65
CA GLN A 73 4.29 6.70 23.82
C GLN A 73 2.81 6.85 23.47
N ASP A 74 1.95 6.71 24.49
CA ASP A 74 0.50 6.95 24.41
C ASP A 74 -0.16 6.33 23.16
N PRO A 75 -0.02 4.99 22.96
CA PRO A 75 -0.48 4.34 21.75
C PRO A 75 -1.98 4.54 21.48
N GLU A 76 -2.80 4.63 22.52
CA GLU A 76 -4.25 4.80 22.37
C GLU A 76 -4.60 6.20 21.84
N GLU A 77 -3.97 7.26 22.39
CA GLU A 77 -4.18 8.63 21.90
C GLU A 77 -3.72 8.79 20.46
N TRP A 78 -2.60 8.15 20.09
CA TRP A 78 -2.10 8.19 18.73
C TRP A 78 -3.03 7.43 17.76
N ILE A 79 -3.55 6.27 18.15
CA ILE A 79 -4.50 5.50 17.33
C ILE A 79 -5.77 6.32 17.07
N LEU A 80 -6.34 6.95 18.11
CA LEU A 80 -7.51 7.82 17.96
C LEU A 80 -7.23 9.00 17.02
N SER A 81 -6.09 9.68 17.22
CA SER A 81 -5.68 10.79 16.34
C SER A 81 -5.47 10.35 14.88
N ALA A 82 -4.95 9.14 14.67
CA ALA A 82 -4.80 8.57 13.33
C ALA A 82 -6.15 8.28 12.67
N GLN A 83 -7.09 7.73 13.43
CA GLN A 83 -8.43 7.45 12.93
C GLN A 83 -9.18 8.74 12.56
N ASP A 84 -9.18 9.73 13.46
CA ASP A 84 -9.77 11.05 13.19
C ASP A 84 -9.13 11.72 11.96
N PHE A 85 -7.80 11.58 11.80
CA PHE A 85 -7.09 12.10 10.63
C PHE A 85 -7.55 11.41 9.34
N PHE A 86 -7.62 10.09 9.30
CA PHE A 86 -8.02 9.37 8.08
C PHE A 86 -9.48 9.62 7.71
N ASP A 87 -10.36 9.70 8.71
CA ASP A 87 -11.77 10.03 8.54
C ASP A 87 -11.94 11.47 8.01
N PHE A 88 -11.20 12.43 8.57
CA PHE A 88 -11.23 13.83 8.12
C PHE A 88 -10.84 13.99 6.64
N TYR A 89 -9.83 13.25 6.18
CA TYR A 89 -9.38 13.28 4.79
C TYR A 89 -10.09 12.28 3.87
N ASN A 90 -11.02 11.47 4.41
CA ASN A 90 -11.69 10.38 3.69
C ASN A 90 -10.67 9.49 2.95
N THR A 91 -9.61 9.10 3.66
CA THR A 91 -8.53 8.27 3.12
C THR A 91 -9.05 6.85 2.94
N GLU A 92 -8.74 6.18 1.83
CA GLU A 92 -9.08 4.77 1.67
C GLU A 92 -8.21 3.87 2.56
N ASP A 93 -8.81 2.86 3.20
CA ASP A 93 -8.18 1.97 4.19
C ASP A 93 -6.83 1.37 3.74
N HIS A 94 -6.71 1.09 2.44
CA HIS A 94 -5.51 0.49 1.86
C HIS A 94 -4.28 1.43 1.91
N HIS A 95 -4.49 2.73 2.11
CA HIS A 95 -3.44 3.72 2.30
C HIS A 95 -3.07 3.95 3.77
N TRP A 96 -3.94 3.59 4.74
CA TRP A 96 -3.78 3.98 6.15
C TRP A 96 -2.48 3.45 6.74
N VAL A 97 -2.17 2.16 6.51
CA VAL A 97 -0.94 1.53 7.02
C VAL A 97 0.31 2.21 6.46
N THR A 98 0.30 2.56 5.17
CA THR A 98 1.43 3.25 4.53
C THR A 98 1.58 4.67 5.09
N MET A 99 0.48 5.42 5.22
CA MET A 99 0.50 6.77 5.78
C MET A 99 0.94 6.80 7.24
N ALA A 100 0.41 5.89 8.06
CA ALA A 100 0.82 5.67 9.45
C ALA A 100 2.32 5.41 9.56
N SER A 101 2.90 4.63 8.64
CA SER A 101 4.33 4.31 8.67
C SER A 101 5.24 5.54 8.55
N PHE A 102 4.81 6.58 7.82
CA PHE A 102 5.56 7.83 7.68
C PHE A 102 5.54 8.67 8.95
N ARG A 103 4.56 8.42 9.83
CA ARG A 103 4.39 9.14 11.10
C ARG A 103 4.96 8.35 12.28
N MET A 104 5.64 7.23 12.05
CA MET A 104 6.36 6.51 13.09
C MET A 104 7.81 6.95 13.16
N ASP A 105 8.32 7.19 14.36
CA ASP A 105 9.71 7.57 14.61
C ASP A 105 10.40 6.67 15.66
N GLY A 106 11.73 6.65 15.64
CA GLY A 106 12.56 5.99 16.64
C GLY A 106 12.34 4.49 16.76
N VAL A 107 11.89 4.05 17.95
CA VAL A 107 11.66 2.63 18.25
C VAL A 107 10.47 2.09 17.45
N ALA A 108 9.43 2.91 17.23
CA ALA A 108 8.25 2.53 16.46
C ALA A 108 8.59 2.20 15.01
N THR A 109 9.42 3.01 14.34
CA THR A 109 9.85 2.76 12.95
C THR A 109 10.60 1.44 12.81
N LYS A 110 11.53 1.14 13.73
CA LYS A 110 12.32 -0.10 13.70
C LYS A 110 11.43 -1.32 13.88
N TRP A 111 10.48 -1.24 14.80
CA TRP A 111 9.48 -2.29 15.03
C TRP A 111 8.57 -2.49 13.82
N PHE A 112 8.06 -1.41 13.23
CA PHE A 112 7.21 -1.47 12.04
C PHE A 112 7.92 -2.13 10.85
N ARG A 113 9.18 -1.75 10.59
CA ARG A 113 10.00 -2.38 9.55
C ARG A 113 10.26 -3.87 9.82
N TRP A 114 10.33 -4.28 11.08
CA TRP A 114 10.41 -5.69 11.44
C TRP A 114 9.09 -6.41 11.14
N MET A 115 7.94 -5.84 11.55
CA MET A 115 6.60 -6.37 11.27
C MET A 115 6.35 -6.57 9.76
N GLN A 116 6.73 -5.58 8.95
CA GLN A 116 6.64 -5.66 7.48
C GLN A 116 7.45 -6.82 6.90
N ARG A 117 8.69 -7.03 7.38
CA ARG A 117 9.54 -8.15 6.94
C ARG A 117 8.95 -9.51 7.31
N GLN A 118 8.26 -9.59 8.44
CA GLN A 118 7.58 -10.81 8.88
C GLN A 118 6.21 -11.02 8.21
N ARG A 119 5.76 -10.11 7.34
CA ARG A 119 4.43 -10.12 6.70
C ARG A 119 3.27 -10.26 7.71
N GLN A 120 3.43 -9.66 8.89
CA GLN A 120 2.43 -9.74 9.96
C GLN A 120 1.37 -8.62 9.90
N LEU A 121 1.45 -7.74 8.89
CA LEU A 121 0.50 -6.63 8.71
C LEU A 121 -0.43 -6.95 7.55
N ALA A 122 -1.66 -7.35 7.86
CA ALA A 122 -2.70 -7.61 6.86
C ALA A 122 -3.61 -6.39 6.60
N GLY A 123 -3.55 -5.36 7.43
CA GLY A 123 -4.38 -4.17 7.32
C GLY A 123 -4.28 -3.27 8.56
N TRP A 124 -5.14 -2.25 8.63
CA TRP A 124 -5.19 -1.30 9.74
C TRP A 124 -5.50 -1.97 11.08
N ASP A 125 -6.49 -2.86 11.13
CA ASP A 125 -6.88 -3.56 12.38
C ASP A 125 -5.73 -4.36 13.00
N HIS A 126 -4.95 -5.05 12.16
CA HIS A 126 -3.78 -5.78 12.62
C HIS A 126 -2.68 -4.84 13.11
N LEU A 127 -2.54 -3.65 12.49
CA LEU A 127 -1.57 -2.66 12.93
C LEU A 127 -1.93 -2.12 14.32
N ILE A 128 -3.18 -1.70 14.55
CA ILE A 128 -3.61 -1.16 15.84
C ILE A 128 -3.52 -2.21 16.96
N GLU A 129 -3.88 -3.45 16.68
CA GLU A 129 -3.75 -4.55 17.66
C GLU A 129 -2.27 -4.79 18.00
N ALA A 130 -1.40 -4.78 17.00
CA ALA A 130 0.02 -4.96 17.21
C ALA A 130 0.65 -3.77 17.96
N ILE A 131 0.21 -2.53 17.70
CA ILE A 131 0.64 -1.33 18.43
C ILE A 131 0.24 -1.45 19.90
N ARG A 132 -1.03 -1.77 20.19
CA ARG A 132 -1.52 -1.96 21.56
C ARG A 132 -0.72 -3.05 22.28
N LYS A 133 -0.55 -4.22 21.67
CA LYS A 133 0.25 -5.31 22.27
C LYS A 133 1.70 -4.92 22.54
N ARG A 134 2.31 -4.11 21.67
CA ARG A 134 3.74 -3.77 21.77
C ARG A 134 4.03 -2.61 22.71
N PHE A 135 3.17 -1.60 22.75
CA PHE A 135 3.41 -0.31 23.40
C PHE A 135 2.44 -0.02 24.56
N ALA A 136 1.27 -0.66 24.65
CA ALA A 136 0.36 -0.46 25.79
C ALA A 136 0.83 -1.19 27.06
N LEU A 137 1.77 -2.13 26.94
CA LEU A 137 2.33 -2.88 28.07
C LEU A 137 3.49 -2.16 28.79
N ILE A 138 3.78 -0.90 28.46
CA ILE A 138 4.84 -0.13 29.15
C ILE A 138 4.36 0.42 30.51
N GLU A 139 3.08 0.22 30.87
CA GLU A 139 2.48 0.78 32.10
C GLU A 139 2.46 -0.16 33.31
N ILE A 140 3.26 -1.24 33.33
CA ILE A 140 3.32 -2.14 34.49
C ILE A 140 4.73 -2.11 35.07
N GLU A 141 4.92 -1.20 36.04
CA GLU A 141 5.97 -1.27 37.07
C GLU A 141 5.59 -2.28 38.16
#